data_AF-A0A7V9QBB5-F1
#
_entry.id   AF-A0A7V9QBB5-F1
#
_cell.length_a   1.000
_cell.length_b   1.000
_cell.length_c   1.000
_cell.angle_alpha   90.00
_cell.angle_beta   90.00
_cell.angle_gamma   90.00
#
_symmetry.space_group_name_H-M   'P 1'
#
loop_
_entity.id
_entity.type
_entity.pdbx_description
1 polymer ?
#
loop_
_entity_poly.entity_id
_entity_poly.type
_entity_poly.pdbx_seq_one_letter_code
_entity_poly.pdbx_strand_id
1 'polypeptide(L)'
;MLDWQVDPGYRGADKRDDIHLRWHVAGGQCTDVALADAEPPRNKPGNPRSLRYALLHREGKDLSSSFASVMEPYRKEPFLRSVRRLKTDVPDDQCVALRVEHTDGTVDYVMSSATTETVELEEGIRFRGMSGFVRVDGNGPVRAVLVRGTELEFFGQELKSETAKHTGVVVAMDKDMVGEGELWVETVLPTDGSLTGENIMIENDRTRSACYEIRRVTREGNRTRISCGPISFVRGLVDTKDESKGYVLDFKEGARFAIPRHAVWEVASP
;
A
#
# COMPACT_ATOMS: atom_id res chain seq x y z
N MET A 1 8.94 -22.83 -3.59
CA MET A 1 8.30 -22.57 -2.28
C MET A 1 9.30 -22.89 -1.19
N LEU A 2 9.38 -22.06 -0.17
CA LEU A 2 10.21 -22.28 1.02
C LEU A 2 9.31 -22.23 2.26
N ASP A 3 9.59 -23.05 3.27
CA ASP A 3 8.79 -23.12 4.49
C ASP A 3 9.70 -23.15 5.71
N TRP A 4 9.48 -22.20 6.63
CA TRP A 4 10.28 -22.05 7.84
C TRP A 4 9.39 -22.18 9.06
N GLN A 5 9.73 -23.14 9.92
CA GLN A 5 9.14 -23.30 11.23
C GLN A 5 9.83 -22.35 12.24
N VAL A 6 9.05 -21.76 13.13
CA VAL A 6 9.57 -20.98 14.25
C VAL A 6 10.23 -21.92 15.27
N ASP A 7 11.44 -21.59 15.71
CA ASP A 7 12.14 -22.35 16.73
C ASP A 7 11.39 -22.28 18.09
N PRO A 8 11.15 -23.41 18.77
CA PRO A 8 10.57 -23.40 20.12
C PRO A 8 11.37 -22.53 21.09
N GLY A 9 10.66 -21.74 21.90
CA GLY A 9 11.23 -20.78 22.84
C GLY A 9 11.47 -19.38 22.24
N TYR A 10 11.51 -19.24 20.92
CA TYR A 10 11.67 -17.93 20.29
C TYR A 10 10.43 -17.07 20.55
N ARG A 11 10.62 -15.94 21.26
CA ARG A 11 9.54 -15.03 21.68
C ARG A 11 8.35 -15.74 22.37
N GLY A 12 8.62 -16.82 23.09
CA GLY A 12 7.60 -17.58 23.84
C GLY A 12 6.81 -18.59 23.01
N ALA A 13 7.19 -18.87 21.76
CA ALA A 13 6.56 -19.92 20.96
C ALA A 13 6.79 -21.31 21.60
N ASP A 14 5.73 -22.10 21.74
CA ASP A 14 5.81 -23.50 22.19
C ASP A 14 5.90 -24.43 20.97
N LYS A 15 6.55 -25.57 21.10
CA LYS A 15 6.61 -26.59 20.03
C LYS A 15 5.22 -27.02 19.55
N ARG A 16 4.21 -27.00 20.44
CA ARG A 16 2.81 -27.33 20.14
C ARG A 16 2.09 -26.26 19.34
N ASP A 17 2.62 -25.03 19.30
CA ASP A 17 2.04 -23.98 18.47
C ASP A 17 2.22 -24.32 16.99
N ASP A 18 3.34 -24.94 16.60
CA ASP A 18 3.62 -25.35 15.21
C ASP A 18 3.42 -24.19 14.23
N ILE A 19 4.16 -23.10 14.48
CA ILE A 19 4.06 -21.85 13.72
C ILE A 19 5.06 -21.87 12.58
N HIS A 20 4.57 -21.52 11.40
CA HIS A 20 5.34 -21.52 10.17
C HIS A 20 5.18 -20.21 9.40
N LEU A 21 6.19 -19.90 8.59
CA LEU A 21 6.11 -18.92 7.52
C LEU A 21 6.49 -19.60 6.21
N ARG A 22 5.53 -19.71 5.31
CA ARG A 22 5.74 -20.23 3.96
C ARG A 22 5.83 -19.10 2.96
N TRP A 23 6.81 -19.19 2.08
CA TRP A 23 7.07 -18.23 1.02
C TRP A 23 6.77 -18.85 -0.34
N HIS A 24 5.73 -18.33 -0.98
CA HIS A 24 5.31 -18.66 -2.33
C HIS A 24 5.92 -17.68 -3.31
N VAL A 25 6.87 -18.13 -4.12
CA VAL A 25 7.41 -17.34 -5.23
C VAL A 25 6.51 -17.57 -6.43
N ALA A 26 5.82 -16.52 -6.90
CA ALA A 26 5.01 -16.61 -8.10
C ALA A 26 5.97 -16.84 -9.28
N GLY A 27 5.84 -18.01 -9.94
CA GLY A 27 6.88 -18.54 -10.83
C GLY A 27 7.24 -17.67 -12.05
N GLY A 28 8.27 -18.12 -12.79
CA GLY A 28 8.57 -17.66 -14.15
C GLY A 28 9.76 -16.70 -14.32
N GLN A 29 10.33 -16.18 -13.23
CA GLN A 29 11.37 -15.14 -13.31
C GLN A 29 12.67 -15.48 -12.55
N CYS A 30 12.74 -16.62 -11.86
CA CYS A 30 13.91 -17.03 -11.08
C CYS A 30 14.68 -18.13 -11.82
N THR A 31 15.99 -17.96 -12.00
CA THR A 31 16.89 -18.99 -12.56
C THR A 31 17.37 -19.92 -11.45
N ASP A 32 17.79 -19.36 -10.32
CA ASP A 32 18.33 -20.09 -9.19
C ASP A 32 18.01 -19.40 -7.86
N VAL A 33 18.16 -20.13 -6.76
CA VAL A 33 17.94 -19.62 -5.39
C VAL A 33 19.14 -19.99 -4.53
N ALA A 34 19.76 -18.98 -3.91
CA ALA A 34 20.78 -19.19 -2.89
C ALA A 34 20.16 -19.16 -1.49
N LEU A 35 20.42 -20.21 -0.70
CA LEU A 35 20.03 -20.28 0.71
C LEU A 35 21.26 -20.04 1.59
N ALA A 36 21.11 -19.23 2.63
CA ALA A 36 22.21 -18.87 3.51
C ALA A 36 21.77 -18.68 4.96
N ASP A 37 22.71 -18.83 5.88
CA ASP A 37 22.59 -18.41 7.28
C ASP A 37 23.50 -17.21 7.53
N ALA A 38 22.99 -16.16 8.15
CA ALA A 38 23.83 -15.04 8.61
C ALA A 38 23.67 -14.78 10.10
N GLU A 39 24.73 -14.30 10.74
CA GLU A 39 24.67 -13.89 12.14
C GLU A 39 24.01 -12.49 12.25
N PRO A 40 22.90 -12.35 12.98
CA PRO A 40 22.32 -11.03 13.21
C PRO A 40 23.19 -10.18 14.13
N PRO A 41 22.97 -8.84 14.20
CA PRO A 41 23.68 -7.96 15.12
C PRO A 41 23.62 -8.49 16.56
N ARG A 42 24.79 -8.77 17.15
CA ARG A 42 24.90 -9.34 18.50
C ARG A 42 24.66 -8.32 19.62
N ASN A 43 24.47 -7.04 19.28
CA ASN A 43 24.25 -5.93 20.21
C ASN A 43 22.76 -5.70 20.55
N LYS A 44 21.84 -6.52 20.03
CA LYS A 44 20.39 -6.44 20.31
C LYS A 44 19.93 -7.70 21.07
N PRO A 45 19.55 -7.58 22.36
CA PRO A 45 18.98 -8.70 23.10
C PRO A 45 17.75 -9.27 22.38
N GLY A 46 17.65 -10.60 22.34
CA GLY A 46 16.53 -11.31 21.72
C GLY A 46 16.71 -11.64 20.23
N ASN A 47 17.82 -11.25 19.60
CA ASN A 47 18.16 -11.75 18.27
C ASN A 47 18.46 -13.26 18.30
N PRO A 48 18.01 -14.03 17.28
CA PRO A 48 18.34 -15.44 17.19
C PRO A 48 19.83 -15.66 16.92
N ARG A 49 20.32 -16.89 17.05
CA ARG A 49 21.72 -17.23 16.79
C ARG A 49 22.09 -17.03 15.31
N SER A 50 21.17 -17.38 14.40
CA SER A 50 21.30 -17.17 12.97
C SER A 50 19.96 -16.71 12.38
N LEU A 51 20.03 -16.02 11.25
CA LEU A 51 18.91 -15.72 10.38
C LEU A 51 19.06 -16.52 9.10
N ARG A 52 17.99 -17.18 8.68
CA ARG A 52 17.92 -17.86 7.37
C ARG A 52 17.54 -16.86 6.29
N TYR A 53 18.24 -16.92 5.17
CA TYR A 53 18.03 -16.10 4.00
C TYR A 53 17.76 -16.99 2.80
N ALA A 54 16.95 -16.46 1.89
CA ALA A 54 16.78 -17.00 0.55
C ALA A 54 16.86 -15.84 -0.44
N LEU A 55 17.80 -15.93 -1.36
CA LEU A 55 18.06 -14.93 -2.37
C LEU A 55 17.66 -15.52 -3.72
N LEU A 56 16.67 -14.90 -4.36
CA LEU A 56 16.23 -15.27 -5.69
C LEU A 56 17.11 -14.55 -6.70
N HIS A 57 17.56 -15.28 -7.70
CA HIS A 57 18.44 -14.75 -8.71
C HIS A 57 17.91 -15.10 -10.11
N ARG A 58 18.10 -14.17 -11.04
CA ARG A 58 17.83 -14.36 -12.47
C ARG A 58 19.10 -14.03 -13.22
N GLU A 59 19.52 -14.94 -14.08
CA GLU A 59 20.71 -14.79 -14.92
C GLU A 59 20.33 -14.56 -16.39
N GLY A 60 21.06 -13.71 -17.08
CA GLY A 60 20.88 -13.41 -18.50
C GLY A 60 21.45 -12.04 -18.90
N LYS A 61 21.19 -11.63 -20.14
CA LYS A 61 21.54 -10.31 -20.68
C LYS A 61 20.29 -9.46 -20.83
N ASP A 62 20.42 -8.13 -20.68
CA ASP A 62 19.34 -7.15 -20.90
C ASP A 62 18.04 -7.51 -20.15
N LEU A 63 18.18 -7.91 -18.89
CA LEU A 63 17.06 -8.38 -18.07
C LEU A 63 16.16 -7.22 -17.62
N SER A 64 14.86 -7.36 -17.85
CA SER A 64 13.81 -6.69 -17.07
C SER A 64 13.05 -7.75 -16.27
N SER A 65 13.00 -7.60 -14.94
CA SER A 65 12.47 -8.61 -14.03
C SER A 65 11.63 -8.00 -12.91
N SER A 66 10.48 -8.61 -12.66
CA SER A 66 9.65 -8.33 -11.48
C SER A 66 9.47 -9.61 -10.69
N PHE A 67 9.98 -9.62 -9.44
CA PHE A 67 9.79 -10.71 -8.50
C PHE A 67 8.56 -10.44 -7.66
N ALA A 68 7.63 -11.40 -7.66
CA ALA A 68 6.38 -11.32 -6.92
C ALA A 68 6.24 -12.56 -6.05
N SER A 69 5.73 -12.37 -4.83
CA SER A 69 5.61 -13.47 -3.88
C SER A 69 4.53 -13.22 -2.85
N VAL A 70 4.06 -14.31 -2.25
CA VAL A 70 3.10 -14.30 -1.14
C VAL A 70 3.74 -14.98 0.06
N MET A 71 3.64 -14.32 1.21
CA MET A 71 4.09 -14.84 2.49
C MET A 71 2.88 -15.30 3.28
N GLU A 72 2.86 -16.58 3.63
CA GLU A 72 1.77 -17.29 4.30
C GLU A 72 2.21 -17.67 5.71
N PRO A 73 1.93 -16.83 6.73
CA PRO A 73 2.11 -17.23 8.12
C PRO A 73 0.97 -18.16 8.54
N TYR A 74 1.27 -19.36 9.02
CA TYR A 74 0.24 -20.31 9.44
C TYR A 74 0.59 -21.03 10.75
N ARG A 75 -0.43 -21.64 11.36
CA ARG A 75 -0.32 -22.43 12.58
C ARG A 75 -0.88 -23.82 12.29
N LYS A 76 -0.08 -24.87 12.46
CA LYS A 76 -0.37 -26.27 12.14
C LYS A 76 -0.58 -26.54 10.65
N GLU A 77 -1.64 -25.98 10.07
CA GLU A 77 -2.03 -26.27 8.68
C GLU A 77 -1.95 -25.02 7.81
N PRO A 78 -1.35 -25.11 6.60
CA PRO A 78 -1.39 -24.04 5.62
C PRO A 78 -2.81 -23.84 5.08
N PHE A 79 -3.11 -22.63 4.62
CA PHE A 79 -4.41 -22.22 4.06
C PHE A 79 -4.34 -21.81 2.58
N LEU A 80 -3.16 -21.74 1.96
CA LEU A 80 -2.99 -21.52 0.52
C LEU A 80 -2.72 -22.83 -0.22
N ARG A 81 -3.52 -23.07 -1.25
CA ARG A 81 -3.37 -24.17 -2.20
C ARG A 81 -2.34 -23.86 -3.27
N SER A 82 -2.41 -22.66 -3.86
CA SER A 82 -1.48 -22.26 -4.92
C SER A 82 -1.36 -20.75 -5.05
N VAL A 83 -0.21 -20.30 -5.56
CA VAL A 83 0.05 -18.90 -5.94
C VAL A 83 0.67 -18.92 -7.31
N ARG A 84 -0.01 -18.30 -8.29
CA ARG A 84 0.49 -18.19 -9.66
C ARG A 84 0.40 -16.76 -10.15
N ARG A 85 1.26 -16.41 -11.10
CA ARG A 85 1.15 -15.17 -11.86
C ARG A 85 0.04 -15.31 -12.90
N LEU A 86 -0.71 -14.24 -13.11
CA LEU A 86 -1.61 -14.07 -14.25
C LEU A 86 -0.85 -13.41 -15.39
N LYS A 87 -1.14 -13.80 -16.63
CA LYS A 87 -0.63 -13.04 -17.79
C LYS A 87 -1.37 -11.71 -17.89
N THR A 88 -0.64 -10.74 -18.39
CA THR A 88 -1.10 -9.38 -18.69
C THR A 88 -0.77 -9.06 -20.14
N ASP A 89 -1.51 -8.13 -20.74
CA ASP A 89 -1.21 -7.58 -22.07
C ASP A 89 -0.01 -6.61 -22.07
N VAL A 90 0.37 -6.10 -20.90
CA VAL A 90 1.59 -5.32 -20.68
C VAL A 90 2.71 -6.15 -20.07
N PRO A 91 3.99 -5.72 -20.17
CA PRO A 91 5.11 -6.42 -19.56
C PRO A 91 5.10 -6.41 -18.03
N ASP A 92 5.84 -7.37 -17.47
CA ASP A 92 5.93 -7.64 -16.03
C ASP A 92 6.47 -6.49 -15.17
N ASP A 93 7.26 -5.57 -15.76
CA ASP A 93 7.79 -4.36 -15.10
C ASP A 93 6.77 -3.21 -15.07
N GLN A 94 5.68 -3.32 -15.82
CA GLN A 94 4.55 -2.39 -15.79
C GLN A 94 3.41 -2.89 -14.93
N CYS A 95 3.10 -4.20 -14.97
CA CYS A 95 2.06 -4.79 -14.15
C CYS A 95 2.42 -6.19 -13.66
N VAL A 96 2.10 -6.46 -12.40
CA VAL A 96 2.16 -7.78 -11.79
C VAL A 96 0.76 -8.11 -11.29
N ALA A 97 0.24 -9.27 -11.68
CA ALA A 97 -0.99 -9.80 -11.13
C ALA A 97 -0.81 -11.23 -10.66
N LEU A 98 -1.35 -11.54 -9.48
CA LEU A 98 -1.29 -12.84 -8.85
C LEU A 98 -2.70 -13.39 -8.67
N ARG A 99 -2.83 -14.71 -8.86
CA ARG A 99 -3.98 -15.50 -8.47
C ARG A 99 -3.56 -16.42 -7.33
N VAL A 100 -4.21 -16.27 -6.20
CA VAL A 100 -3.91 -16.91 -4.92
C VAL A 100 -5.10 -17.77 -4.55
N GLU A 101 -4.95 -19.08 -4.65
CA GLU A 101 -6.00 -20.03 -4.30
C GLU A 101 -5.85 -20.48 -2.85
N HIS A 102 -6.94 -20.42 -2.11
CA HIS A 102 -7.04 -20.93 -0.76
C HIS A 102 -7.51 -22.38 -0.74
N THR A 103 -7.24 -23.09 0.34
CA THR A 103 -7.63 -24.50 0.53
C THR A 103 -9.15 -24.68 0.64
N ASP A 104 -9.88 -23.62 1.01
CA ASP A 104 -11.35 -23.61 1.10
C ASP A 104 -12.05 -23.32 -0.24
N GLY A 105 -11.27 -23.08 -1.31
CA GLY A 105 -11.78 -22.75 -2.64
C GLY A 105 -11.90 -21.26 -2.94
N THR A 106 -11.69 -20.38 -1.94
CA THR A 106 -11.59 -18.94 -2.16
C THR A 106 -10.40 -18.62 -3.06
N VAL A 107 -10.56 -17.63 -3.94
CA VAL A 107 -9.49 -17.15 -4.83
C VAL A 107 -9.34 -15.65 -4.67
N ASP A 108 -8.13 -15.23 -4.34
CA ASP A 108 -7.72 -13.83 -4.30
C ASP A 108 -6.92 -13.46 -5.55
N TYR A 109 -7.34 -12.38 -6.20
CA TYR A 109 -6.65 -11.75 -7.31
C TYR A 109 -6.01 -10.48 -6.78
N VAL A 110 -4.68 -10.36 -6.90
CA VAL A 110 -3.92 -9.21 -6.40
C VAL A 110 -3.16 -8.59 -7.56
N MET A 111 -3.39 -7.31 -7.83
CA MET A 111 -2.73 -6.57 -8.91
C MET A 111 -1.91 -5.40 -8.35
N SER A 112 -0.76 -5.16 -8.98
CA SER A 112 0.08 -3.99 -8.75
C SER A 112 0.58 -3.48 -10.10
N SER A 113 0.31 -2.22 -10.41
CA SER A 113 0.66 -1.60 -11.69
C SER A 113 1.38 -0.28 -11.50
N ALA A 114 2.39 -0.06 -12.33
CA ALA A 114 3.12 1.20 -12.47
C ALA A 114 2.63 2.03 -13.67
N THR A 115 1.86 1.43 -14.59
CA THR A 115 1.26 2.15 -15.73
C THR A 115 -0.05 2.84 -15.34
N THR A 116 -0.37 3.93 -16.04
CA THR A 116 -1.64 4.65 -15.94
C THR A 116 -2.69 4.18 -16.96
N GLU A 117 -2.29 3.28 -17.86
CA GLU A 117 -3.19 2.67 -18.85
C GLU A 117 -4.01 1.52 -18.26
N THR A 118 -5.11 1.18 -18.94
CA THR A 118 -5.88 -0.02 -18.61
C THR A 118 -5.06 -1.24 -19.02
N VAL A 119 -4.93 -2.19 -18.11
CA VAL A 119 -4.27 -3.49 -18.31
C VAL A 119 -5.34 -4.56 -18.41
N GLU A 120 -5.21 -5.43 -19.41
CA GLU A 120 -6.02 -6.65 -19.55
C GLU A 120 -5.27 -7.84 -18.95
N LEU A 121 -5.96 -8.58 -18.08
CA LEU A 121 -5.43 -9.76 -17.41
C LEU A 121 -6.11 -11.03 -17.96
N GLU A 122 -5.46 -12.18 -17.75
CA GLU A 122 -6.15 -13.47 -17.88
C GLU A 122 -7.48 -13.49 -17.12
N GLU A 123 -8.38 -14.37 -17.55
CA GLU A 123 -9.71 -14.53 -16.93
C GLU A 123 -10.62 -13.30 -17.09
N GLY A 124 -10.25 -12.36 -17.98
CA GLY A 124 -11.10 -11.26 -18.43
C GLY A 124 -11.15 -10.08 -17.47
N ILE A 125 -10.21 -9.98 -16.52
CA ILE A 125 -10.13 -8.84 -15.59
C ILE A 125 -9.51 -7.65 -16.31
N ARG A 126 -10.10 -6.46 -16.17
CA ARG A 126 -9.53 -5.20 -16.66
C ARG A 126 -9.24 -4.28 -15.49
N PHE A 127 -8.08 -3.63 -15.51
CA PHE A 127 -7.59 -2.88 -14.37
C PHE A 127 -6.85 -1.61 -14.78
N ARG A 128 -7.30 -0.45 -14.28
CA ARG A 128 -6.58 0.82 -14.35
C ARG A 128 -6.44 1.40 -12.94
N GLY A 129 -5.33 1.12 -12.28
CA GLY A 129 -5.00 1.65 -10.96
C GLY A 129 -3.59 1.28 -10.50
N MET A 130 -3.19 1.75 -9.32
CA MET A 130 -1.90 1.39 -8.74
C MET A 130 -1.93 0.01 -8.09
N SER A 131 -3.01 -0.31 -7.37
CA SER A 131 -3.21 -1.62 -6.76
C SER A 131 -4.68 -2.03 -6.84
N GLY A 132 -4.91 -3.31 -7.01
CA GLY A 132 -6.25 -3.89 -7.07
C GLY A 132 -6.32 -5.22 -6.32
N PHE A 133 -7.50 -5.51 -5.79
CA PHE A 133 -7.81 -6.76 -5.12
C PHE A 133 -9.19 -7.22 -5.54
N VAL A 134 -9.37 -8.51 -5.83
CA VAL A 134 -10.68 -9.14 -6.01
C VAL A 134 -10.67 -10.47 -5.26
N ARG A 135 -11.69 -10.74 -4.45
CA ARG A 135 -11.93 -12.04 -3.83
C ARG A 135 -13.15 -12.68 -4.46
N VAL A 136 -13.01 -13.95 -4.81
CA VAL A 136 -14.06 -14.81 -5.36
C VAL A 136 -14.19 -16.05 -4.48
N ASP A 137 -15.42 -16.42 -4.13
CA ASP A 137 -15.73 -17.68 -3.45
C ASP A 137 -16.55 -18.62 -4.36
N GLY A 138 -17.12 -19.69 -3.79
CA GLY A 138 -17.93 -20.65 -4.55
C GLY A 138 -19.20 -20.06 -5.21
N ASN A 139 -19.63 -18.86 -4.83
CA ASN A 139 -20.82 -18.17 -5.35
C ASN A 139 -20.48 -17.01 -6.30
N GLY A 140 -19.20 -16.66 -6.45
CA GLY A 140 -18.75 -15.57 -7.31
C GLY A 140 -17.94 -14.51 -6.54
N PRO A 141 -17.76 -13.31 -7.12
CA PRO A 141 -17.05 -12.23 -6.45
C PRO A 141 -17.77 -11.83 -5.16
N VAL A 142 -16.99 -11.61 -4.10
CA VAL A 142 -17.51 -11.19 -2.78
C VAL A 142 -16.92 -9.86 -2.32
N ARG A 143 -15.75 -9.49 -2.84
CA ARG A 143 -15.06 -8.25 -2.49
C ARG A 143 -14.16 -7.78 -3.61
N ALA A 144 -14.07 -6.47 -3.80
CA ALA A 144 -13.07 -5.84 -4.64
C ALA A 144 -12.59 -4.51 -4.02
N VAL A 145 -11.31 -4.20 -4.21
CA VAL A 145 -10.70 -2.93 -3.79
C VAL A 145 -9.90 -2.38 -4.96
N LEU A 146 -10.09 -1.10 -5.25
CA LEU A 146 -9.35 -0.35 -6.25
C LEU A 146 -8.62 0.80 -5.56
N VAL A 147 -7.29 0.85 -5.66
CA VAL A 147 -6.46 1.89 -5.05
C VAL A 147 -5.76 2.71 -6.13
N ARG A 148 -5.91 4.03 -6.05
CA ARG A 148 -5.35 5.00 -7.01
C ARG A 148 -5.64 4.61 -8.46
N GLY A 149 -6.89 4.26 -8.72
CA GLY A 149 -7.37 3.85 -10.03
C GLY A 149 -8.75 4.39 -10.32
N THR A 150 -9.22 4.13 -11.53
CA THR A 150 -10.53 4.57 -12.03
C THR A 150 -11.39 3.44 -12.57
N GLU A 151 -10.80 2.27 -12.85
CA GLU A 151 -11.48 1.13 -13.47
C GLU A 151 -10.97 -0.20 -12.87
N LEU A 152 -11.91 -1.05 -12.47
CA LEU A 152 -11.68 -2.46 -12.17
C LEU A 152 -12.91 -3.25 -12.60
N GLU A 153 -12.80 -3.99 -13.71
CA GLU A 153 -13.83 -4.91 -14.21
C GLU A 153 -13.43 -6.36 -13.91
N PHE A 154 -14.34 -7.15 -13.37
CA PHE A 154 -14.05 -8.50 -12.88
C PHE A 154 -15.33 -9.34 -12.85
N PHE A 155 -15.33 -10.51 -13.51
CA PHE A 155 -16.40 -11.52 -13.38
C PHE A 155 -17.83 -10.96 -13.53
N GLY A 156 -18.04 -10.04 -14.48
CA GLY A 156 -19.34 -9.40 -14.72
C GLY A 156 -19.71 -8.28 -13.74
N GLN A 157 -18.80 -7.88 -12.86
CA GLN A 157 -18.91 -6.71 -11.98
C GLN A 157 -17.97 -5.60 -12.43
N GLU A 158 -18.26 -4.38 -12.01
CA GLU A 158 -17.44 -3.20 -12.26
C GLU A 158 -17.34 -2.33 -11.01
N LEU A 159 -16.13 -1.89 -10.71
CA LEU A 159 -15.82 -0.91 -9.68
C LEU A 159 -15.13 0.30 -10.31
N LYS A 160 -15.80 1.45 -10.28
CA LYS A 160 -15.31 2.73 -10.81
C LYS A 160 -14.98 3.72 -9.71
N SER A 161 -14.02 4.60 -10.01
CA SER A 161 -13.77 5.81 -9.25
C SER A 161 -13.59 6.97 -10.23
N GLU A 162 -14.17 8.14 -9.92
CA GLU A 162 -14.11 9.32 -10.81
C GLU A 162 -12.67 9.78 -11.07
N THR A 163 -11.80 9.63 -10.07
CA THR A 163 -10.38 9.94 -10.18
C THR A 163 -9.54 8.99 -9.34
N ALA A 164 -8.30 8.74 -9.77
CA ALA A 164 -7.31 8.00 -9.00
C ALA A 164 -6.77 8.81 -7.79
N LYS A 165 -6.77 10.14 -7.90
CA LYS A 165 -6.32 11.05 -6.85
C LYS A 165 -6.75 12.48 -7.13
N HIS A 166 -6.96 13.26 -6.09
CA HIS A 166 -6.99 14.72 -6.20
C HIS A 166 -5.58 15.27 -6.07
N THR A 167 -5.23 16.27 -6.86
CA THR A 167 -3.91 16.92 -6.81
C THR A 167 -4.03 18.42 -6.95
N GLY A 168 -3.03 19.14 -6.48
CA GLY A 168 -2.93 20.58 -6.64
C GLY A 168 -1.76 21.14 -5.87
N VAL A 169 -1.88 22.41 -5.52
CA VAL A 169 -0.89 23.13 -4.70
C VAL A 169 -1.56 23.73 -3.47
N VAL A 170 -0.85 23.72 -2.35
CA VAL A 170 -1.27 24.42 -1.13
C VAL A 170 -0.96 25.90 -1.31
N VAL A 171 -1.97 26.76 -1.32
CA VAL A 171 -1.79 28.21 -1.55
C VAL A 171 -1.74 29.03 -0.26
N ALA A 172 -2.25 28.48 0.83
CA ALA A 172 -2.14 29.06 2.17
C ALA A 172 -2.25 27.94 3.21
N MET A 173 -1.73 28.18 4.40
CA MET A 173 -1.91 27.29 5.55
C MET A 173 -1.80 28.06 6.86
N ASP A 174 -2.34 27.47 7.92
CA ASP A 174 -2.08 27.92 9.27
C ASP A 174 -0.63 27.68 9.66
N LYS A 175 -0.06 28.65 10.37
CA LYS A 175 1.35 28.64 10.80
C LYS A 175 1.49 28.65 12.33
N ASP A 176 0.35 28.59 13.02
CA ASP A 176 0.28 28.61 14.47
C ASP A 176 0.49 27.20 15.07
N MET A 177 0.82 27.20 16.37
CA MET A 177 1.05 25.98 17.16
C MET A 177 -0.23 25.44 17.82
N VAL A 178 -1.32 26.20 17.79
CA VAL A 178 -2.54 25.94 18.54
C VAL A 178 -3.74 26.12 17.61
N GLY A 179 -4.75 25.26 17.78
CA GLY A 179 -5.99 25.32 17.00
C GLY A 179 -6.08 24.17 16.02
N GLU A 180 -6.78 24.41 14.92
CA GLU A 180 -6.94 23.48 13.81
C GLU A 180 -5.80 23.67 12.81
N GLY A 181 -5.24 22.59 12.27
CA GLY A 181 -4.30 22.68 11.16
C GLY A 181 -5.06 22.80 9.86
N GLU A 182 -5.20 24.01 9.33
CA GLU A 182 -5.95 24.24 8.11
C GLU A 182 -5.08 24.69 6.95
N LEU A 183 -5.46 24.24 5.75
CA LEU A 183 -4.81 24.64 4.52
C LEU A 183 -5.82 24.92 3.42
N TRP A 184 -5.41 25.75 2.49
CA TRP A 184 -6.21 26.17 1.35
C TRP A 184 -5.57 25.75 0.05
N VAL A 185 -6.39 25.29 -0.88
CA VAL A 185 -5.99 24.88 -2.23
C VAL A 185 -6.93 25.52 -3.24
N GLU A 186 -6.45 25.74 -4.47
CA GLU A 186 -7.31 26.20 -5.58
C GLU A 186 -8.10 25.06 -6.22
N THR A 187 -7.59 23.82 -6.11
CA THR A 187 -8.30 22.63 -6.57
C THR A 187 -9.68 22.56 -5.93
N VAL A 188 -10.71 22.42 -6.77
CA VAL A 188 -12.07 22.17 -6.30
C VAL A 188 -12.14 20.71 -5.83
N LEU A 189 -12.27 20.51 -4.52
CA LEU A 189 -12.42 19.18 -3.93
C LEU A 189 -13.89 18.95 -3.54
N PRO A 190 -14.36 17.70 -3.51
CA PRO A 190 -15.70 17.38 -3.05
C PRO A 190 -15.88 17.79 -1.58
N THR A 191 -17.03 18.39 -1.29
CA THR A 191 -17.43 18.87 0.05
C THR A 191 -18.56 18.01 0.65
N ASP A 192 -18.89 16.89 0.00
CA ASP A 192 -19.92 15.93 0.37
C ASP A 192 -19.51 14.99 1.52
N GLY A 193 -18.31 15.18 2.08
CA GLY A 193 -17.75 14.36 3.14
C GLY A 193 -16.95 13.15 2.64
N SER A 194 -16.88 12.88 1.34
CA SER A 194 -16.16 11.73 0.75
C SER A 194 -14.63 11.75 0.94
N LEU A 195 -14.07 12.84 1.46
CA LEU A 195 -12.65 12.96 1.81
C LEU A 195 -12.40 12.91 3.32
N THR A 196 -13.44 12.80 4.15
CA THR A 196 -13.28 12.73 5.60
C THR A 196 -12.63 11.39 5.97
N GLY A 197 -11.54 11.43 6.75
CA GLY A 197 -10.75 10.25 7.11
C GLY A 197 -9.71 9.85 6.05
N GLU A 198 -9.76 10.43 4.85
CA GLU A 198 -8.71 10.27 3.84
C GLU A 198 -7.45 11.04 4.25
N ASN A 199 -6.32 10.72 3.63
CA ASN A 199 -5.05 11.38 3.91
C ASN A 199 -4.61 12.30 2.78
N ILE A 200 -4.24 13.53 3.12
CA ILE A 200 -3.51 14.43 2.23
C ILE A 200 -2.01 14.26 2.43
N MET A 201 -1.29 13.99 1.34
CA MET A 201 0.17 13.96 1.31
C MET A 201 0.68 15.23 0.64
N ILE A 202 1.59 15.93 1.31
CA ILE A 202 2.14 17.21 0.83
C ILE A 202 3.64 17.04 0.62
N GLU A 203 4.14 17.49 -0.54
CA GLU A 203 5.57 17.42 -0.85
C GLU A 203 6.38 18.34 0.07
N ASN A 204 7.49 17.80 0.60
CA ASN A 204 8.44 18.55 1.41
C ASN A 204 9.87 18.04 1.21
N ASP A 205 10.80 18.46 2.08
CA ASP A 205 12.20 18.07 2.04
C ASP A 205 12.51 16.65 2.58
N ARG A 206 11.48 15.87 2.91
CA ARG A 206 11.56 14.49 3.41
C ARG A 206 12.24 14.33 4.78
N THR A 207 12.47 15.41 5.53
CA THR A 207 12.98 15.33 6.91
C THR A 207 11.95 14.71 7.85
N ARG A 208 10.67 14.97 7.61
CA ARG A 208 9.52 14.39 8.33
C ARG A 208 8.38 14.16 7.34
N SER A 209 7.56 13.15 7.57
CA SER A 209 6.38 12.89 6.73
C SER A 209 5.33 14.00 6.89
N ALA A 210 4.97 14.67 5.80
CA ALA A 210 3.87 15.62 5.74
C ALA A 210 2.60 14.93 5.21
N CYS A 211 2.07 14.02 6.02
CA CYS A 211 0.84 13.28 5.75
C CYS A 211 -0.16 13.55 6.87
N TYR A 212 -1.35 14.02 6.52
CA TYR A 212 -2.36 14.48 7.48
C TYR A 212 -3.73 13.89 7.15
N GLU A 213 -4.46 13.45 8.17
CA GLU A 213 -5.85 13.01 8.01
C GLU A 213 -6.76 14.21 7.81
N ILE A 214 -7.59 14.16 6.77
CA ILE A 214 -8.58 15.19 6.46
C ILE A 214 -9.79 15.01 7.39
N ARG A 215 -10.06 16.02 8.21
CA ARG A 215 -11.25 16.04 9.07
C ARG A 215 -12.44 16.69 8.41
N ARG A 216 -12.21 17.69 7.57
CA ARG A 216 -13.29 18.44 6.91
C ARG A 216 -12.80 19.16 5.66
N VAL A 217 -13.65 19.21 4.64
CA VAL A 217 -13.44 19.97 3.41
C VAL A 217 -14.61 20.93 3.24
N THR A 218 -14.32 22.21 3.07
CA THR A 218 -15.34 23.25 2.84
C THR A 218 -14.93 24.18 1.72
N ARG A 219 -15.93 24.73 1.00
CA ARG A 219 -15.68 25.77 0.00
C ARG A 219 -15.57 27.13 0.68
N GLU A 220 -14.56 27.90 0.32
CA GLU A 220 -14.34 29.26 0.81
C GLU A 220 -13.98 30.17 -0.37
N GLY A 221 -14.99 30.88 -0.89
CA GLY A 221 -14.84 31.67 -2.12
C GLY A 221 -14.38 30.82 -3.31
N ASN A 222 -13.24 31.19 -3.89
CA ASN A 222 -12.61 30.47 -5.00
C ASN A 222 -11.64 29.35 -4.56
N ARG A 223 -11.47 29.13 -3.26
CA ARG A 223 -10.58 28.12 -2.70
C ARG A 223 -11.36 27.02 -1.98
N THR A 224 -10.68 25.91 -1.79
CA THR A 224 -11.13 24.82 -0.92
C THR A 224 -10.29 24.88 0.34
N ARG A 225 -10.95 24.92 1.50
CA ARG A 225 -10.34 24.82 2.82
C ARG A 225 -10.40 23.37 3.30
N ILE A 226 -9.28 22.87 3.79
CA ILE A 226 -9.11 21.53 4.35
C ILE A 226 -8.68 21.69 5.80
N SER A 227 -9.47 21.17 6.75
CA SER A 227 -9.05 21.04 8.15
C SER A 227 -8.49 19.63 8.37
N CYS A 228 -7.33 19.58 9.03
CA CYS A 228 -6.66 18.34 9.43
C CYS A 228 -6.85 18.03 10.93
N GLY A 229 -7.78 18.73 11.60
CA GLY A 229 -8.01 18.57 13.04
C GLY A 229 -7.03 19.36 13.91
N PRO A 230 -6.97 19.05 15.22
CA PRO A 230 -6.16 19.78 16.20
C PRO A 230 -4.68 19.40 16.11
N ILE A 231 -4.04 19.78 15.01
CA ILE A 231 -2.62 19.56 14.73
C ILE A 231 -1.95 20.89 14.36
N SER A 232 -0.61 20.91 14.36
CA SER A 232 0.18 22.00 13.78
C SER A 232 1.07 21.47 12.66
N PHE A 233 1.24 22.27 11.61
CA PHE A 233 2.20 22.00 10.54
C PHE A 233 3.63 22.39 10.93
N VAL A 234 3.88 22.83 12.16
CA VAL A 234 5.23 23.07 12.67
C VAL A 234 5.93 21.74 12.98
N ARG A 235 7.20 21.65 12.61
CA ARG A 235 8.07 20.50 12.90
C ARG A 235 9.23 20.78 13.85
N GLY A 236 9.47 22.05 14.17
CA GLY A 236 10.50 22.43 15.12
C GLY A 236 10.68 23.93 15.21
N LEU A 237 11.58 24.35 16.09
CA LEU A 237 12.03 25.73 16.20
C LEU A 237 13.14 26.00 15.18
N VAL A 238 13.20 27.23 14.66
CA VAL A 238 14.35 27.69 13.87
C VAL A 238 15.62 27.68 14.72
N ASP A 239 15.49 28.05 16.00
CA ASP A 239 16.55 27.99 17.00
C ASP A 239 16.00 27.42 18.30
N THR A 240 16.55 26.29 18.74
CA THR A 240 16.12 25.59 19.96
C THR A 240 16.42 26.37 21.24
N LYS A 241 17.20 27.45 21.15
CA LYS A 241 17.54 28.33 22.29
C LYS A 241 16.79 29.67 22.26
N ASP A 242 16.05 29.96 21.19
CA ASP A 242 15.39 31.25 20.98
C ASP A 242 14.09 31.09 20.16
N GLU A 243 12.98 30.95 20.86
CA GLU A 243 11.65 30.77 20.26
C GLU A 243 11.18 31.99 19.44
N SER A 244 11.76 33.18 19.68
CA SER A 244 11.40 34.40 18.94
C SER A 244 11.79 34.35 17.46
N LYS A 245 12.71 33.45 17.11
CA LYS A 245 13.12 33.20 15.71
C LYS A 245 12.11 32.37 14.91
N GLY A 246 11.03 31.93 15.55
CA GLY A 246 9.90 31.27 14.92
C GLY A 246 10.12 29.79 14.64
N TYR A 247 9.31 29.28 13.72
CA TYR A 247 9.11 27.85 13.52
C TYR A 247 9.57 27.37 12.15
N VAL A 248 10.07 26.14 12.12
CA VAL A 248 10.26 25.38 10.90
C VAL A 248 8.95 24.64 10.61
N LEU A 249 8.36 24.94 9.45
CA LEU A 249 7.15 24.28 8.98
C LEU A 249 7.50 22.99 8.24
N ASP A 250 6.56 22.05 8.25
CA ASP A 250 6.73 20.72 7.67
C ASP A 250 6.68 20.73 6.14
N PHE A 251 6.01 21.74 5.57
CA PHE A 251 5.98 22.05 4.14
C PHE A 251 5.85 23.58 3.95
N LYS A 252 5.86 24.03 2.70
CA LYS A 252 5.73 25.46 2.35
C LYS A 252 4.47 25.67 1.52
N GLU A 253 3.92 26.88 1.59
CA GLU A 253 2.97 27.34 0.56
C GLU A 253 3.64 27.21 -0.83
N GLY A 254 2.86 26.79 -1.82
CA GLY A 254 3.32 26.36 -3.13
C GLY A 254 3.66 24.86 -3.22
N ALA A 255 3.70 24.12 -2.10
CA ALA A 255 3.94 22.68 -2.13
C ALA A 255 2.80 21.95 -2.85
N ARG A 256 3.17 20.93 -3.64
CA ARG A 256 2.20 20.06 -4.31
C ARG A 256 1.60 19.10 -3.29
N PHE A 257 0.32 18.76 -3.47
CA PHE A 257 -0.33 17.74 -2.68
C PHE A 257 -0.93 16.64 -3.56
N ALA A 258 -1.17 15.48 -2.94
CA ALA A 258 -1.98 14.41 -3.47
C ALA A 258 -2.89 13.83 -2.39
N ILE A 259 -4.16 13.62 -2.73
CA ILE A 259 -5.13 12.84 -1.93
C ILE A 259 -5.48 11.61 -2.77
N PRO A 260 -4.87 10.45 -2.50
CA PRO A 260 -5.21 9.19 -3.16
C PRO A 260 -6.69 8.87 -3.00
N ARG A 261 -7.28 8.27 -4.02
CA ARG A 261 -8.62 7.69 -3.91
C ARG A 261 -8.53 6.18 -3.87
N HIS A 262 -9.48 5.60 -3.19
CA HIS A 262 -9.77 4.18 -3.25
C HIS A 262 -11.27 3.98 -3.37
N ALA A 263 -11.66 2.84 -3.91
CA ALA A 263 -13.04 2.39 -3.98
C ALA A 263 -13.11 0.95 -3.48
N VAL A 264 -14.22 0.59 -2.85
CA VAL A 264 -14.48 -0.74 -2.29
C VAL A 264 -15.84 -1.19 -2.77
N TRP A 265 -15.91 -2.44 -3.21
CA TRP A 265 -17.15 -3.15 -3.48
C TRP A 265 -17.16 -4.42 -2.63
N GLU A 266 -18.25 -4.67 -1.92
CA GLU A 266 -18.44 -5.87 -1.10
C GLU A 266 -19.89 -6.32 -1.24
N VAL A 267 -20.11 -7.63 -1.30
CA VAL A 267 -21.47 -8.18 -1.20
C VAL A 267 -21.99 -7.85 0.19
N ALA A 268 -23.19 -7.28 0.26
CA ALA A 268 -23.81 -6.95 1.54
C ALA A 268 -23.86 -8.21 2.43
N SER A 269 -23.38 -8.09 3.67
CA SER A 269 -23.61 -9.16 4.65
C SER A 269 -25.12 -9.31 4.85
N PRO A 270 -25.65 -10.54 4.84
CA PRO A 270 -27.07 -10.78 5.07
C PRO A 270 -27.53 -10.32 6.46
#